data_AF-A0AAW8AMH7-F1
#
_entry.id   AF-A0AAW8AMH7-F1
#
_cell.length_a   1.000
_cell.length_b   1.000
_cell.length_c   1.000
_cell.angle_alpha   90.00
_cell.angle_beta   90.00
_cell.angle_gamma   90.00
#
_symmetry.space_group_name_H-M   'P 1'
#
loop_
_entity.id
_entity.type
_entity.pdbx_description
1 polymer ?
#
loop_
_entity_poly.entity_id
_entity_poly.type
_entity_poly.pdbx_seq_one_letter_code
_entity_poly.pdbx_strand_id
1 'polypeptide(L)'
;AGFVERVYAHAPGDVLKANAALADILVPEWAAAQEEFLALKRSGDAGLLTAARQRLRLTGMPPTLIAQVERTGKVQSNLTLTS
;
A
#
# COMPACT_ATOMS: atom_id res chain seq x y z
N ALA A 1 0.69 12.43 2.69
CA ALA A 1 2.08 12.58 3.17
C ALA A 1 2.42 11.40 4.07
N GLY A 2 3.63 10.85 3.97
CA GLY A 2 4.04 9.65 4.71
C GLY A 2 5.28 9.88 5.58
N PHE A 3 5.61 8.88 6.39
CA PHE A 3 6.77 8.87 7.27
C PHE A 3 7.72 7.76 6.86
N VAL A 4 9.03 8.02 6.87
CA VAL A 4 10.03 6.97 6.78
C VAL A 4 10.07 6.24 8.13
N GLU A 5 9.68 4.97 8.14
CA GLU A 5 9.70 4.14 9.35
C GLU A 5 11.05 3.46 9.54
N ARG A 6 11.67 3.05 8.42
CA ARG A 6 12.99 2.39 8.40
C ARG A 6 13.72 2.66 7.10
N VAL A 7 15.04 2.76 7.18
CA VAL A 7 15.94 2.75 6.01
C VAL A 7 16.83 1.51 6.06
N TYR A 8 17.15 0.96 4.89
CA TYR A 8 18.08 -0.15 4.77
C TYR A 8 19.52 0.40 4.65
N ALA A 9 20.52 -0.40 5.06
CA ALA A 9 21.91 0.03 5.16
C ALA A 9 22.59 0.15 3.79
N HIS A 10 22.25 1.22 3.06
CA HIS A 10 22.84 1.59 1.76
C HIS A 10 23.41 3.01 1.82
N ALA A 11 24.42 3.26 1.00
CA ALA A 11 25.07 4.55 0.85
C ALA A 11 25.03 5.04 -0.61
N PRO A 12 25.15 6.36 -0.85
CA PRO A 12 25.29 6.89 -2.21
C PRO A 12 26.47 6.25 -2.96
N GLY A 13 26.21 5.72 -4.16
CA GLY A 13 27.21 5.04 -4.98
C GLY A 13 27.23 3.52 -4.85
N ASP A 14 26.46 2.94 -3.91
CA ASP A 14 26.31 1.49 -3.81
C ASP A 14 25.64 0.89 -5.05
N VAL A 15 26.16 -0.24 -5.52
CA VAL A 15 25.55 -1.03 -6.61
C VAL A 15 24.56 -2.01 -6.00
N LEU A 16 23.27 -1.81 -6.28
CA LEU A 16 22.20 -2.65 -5.77
C LEU A 16 21.70 -3.63 -6.83
N LYS A 17 21.27 -4.82 -6.38
CA LYS A 17 20.49 -5.73 -7.22
C LYS A 17 19.11 -5.11 -7.46
N ALA A 18 18.51 -5.38 -8.62
CA ALA A 18 17.14 -4.96 -8.89
C ALA A 18 16.17 -5.44 -7.80
N ASN A 19 15.21 -4.60 -7.44
CA ASN A 19 14.24 -4.81 -6.35
C ASN A 19 14.86 -4.88 -4.93
N ALA A 20 16.06 -4.35 -4.72
CA ALA A 20 16.62 -4.22 -3.37
C ALA A 20 15.78 -3.24 -2.54
N ALA A 21 15.45 -3.60 -1.30
CA ALA A 21 14.69 -2.73 -0.39
C ALA A 21 15.53 -1.51 0.01
N LEU A 22 14.92 -0.32 -0.09
CA LEU A 22 15.56 0.97 0.17
C LEU A 22 15.06 1.59 1.47
N ALA A 23 13.73 1.64 1.64
CA ALA A 23 13.09 2.18 2.82
C ALA A 23 11.68 1.60 2.99
N ASP A 24 11.21 1.57 4.23
CA ASP A 24 9.81 1.31 4.55
C ASP A 24 9.13 2.66 4.88
N ILE A 25 8.03 2.92 4.20
CA ILE A 25 7.24 4.14 4.33
C ILE A 25 5.89 3.79 4.95
N LEU A 26 5.58 4.47 6.05
CA LEU A 26 4.25 4.46 6.65
C LEU A 26 3.39 5.56 5.99
N VAL A 27 2.22 5.18 5.50
CA VAL A 27 1.24 6.11 4.91
C VAL A 27 -0.10 5.99 5.67
N PRO A 28 -0.28 6.77 6.76
CA PRO A 28 -1.47 6.63 7.61
C PRO A 28 -2.79 6.93 6.91
N GLU A 29 -2.78 7.82 5.91
CA GLU A 29 -3.98 8.26 5.20
C GLU A 29 -4.69 7.12 4.45
N TRP A 30 -4.00 6.01 4.16
CA TRP A 30 -4.61 4.85 3.51
C TRP A 30 -5.48 4.00 4.45
N ALA A 31 -5.26 4.06 5.77
CA ALA A 31 -5.91 3.14 6.71
C ALA A 31 -7.44 3.21 6.64
N ALA A 32 -8.00 4.42 6.73
CA ALA A 32 -9.45 4.63 6.68
C ALA A 32 -10.06 4.18 5.34
N ALA A 33 -9.39 4.47 4.22
CA ALA A 33 -9.88 4.07 2.90
C ALA A 33 -9.85 2.53 2.71
N GLN A 34 -8.89 1.84 3.34
CA GLN A 34 -8.81 0.38 3.32
C GLN A 34 -9.88 -0.28 4.18
N GLU A 35 -10.19 0.28 5.35
CA GLU A 35 -11.29 -0.20 6.18
C GLU A 35 -12.63 -0.13 5.44
N GLU A 36 -12.89 0.98 4.74
CA GLU A 36 -14.08 1.16 3.91
C GLU A 36 -14.11 0.15 2.75
N PHE A 37 -12.99 -0.03 2.04
CA PHE A 37 -12.87 -1.04 0.99
C PHE A 37 -13.15 -2.46 1.51
N LEU A 38 -12.64 -2.82 2.70
CA LEU A 38 -12.87 -4.12 3.33
C LEU A 38 -14.31 -4.29 3.84
N ALA A 39 -14.98 -3.21 4.26
CA ALA A 39 -16.40 -3.23 4.58
C ALA A 39 -17.25 -3.51 3.32
N LEU A 40 -16.96 -2.83 2.21
CA LEU A 40 -17.64 -3.04 0.93
C LEU A 40 -17.34 -4.42 0.33
N LYS A 41 -16.14 -4.95 0.53
CA LYS A 41 -15.85 -6.34 0.16
C LYS A 41 -16.75 -7.33 0.89
N ARG A 42 -17.03 -7.08 2.17
CA ARG A 42 -17.91 -7.94 2.99
C ARG A 42 -19.38 -7.81 2.63
N SER A 43 -19.82 -6.66 2.11
CA SER A 43 -21.21 -6.47 1.64
C SER A 43 -21.51 -7.19 0.33
N GLY A 44 -20.48 -7.53 -0.46
CA GLY A 44 -20.63 -8.29 -1.71
C GLY A 44 -21.09 -7.45 -2.91
N ASP A 45 -21.21 -6.13 -2.76
CA ASP A 45 -21.55 -5.24 -3.87
C ASP A 45 -20.32 -5.01 -4.77
N ALA A 46 -20.31 -5.67 -5.93
CA ALA A 46 -19.19 -5.62 -6.86
C ALA A 46 -18.98 -4.22 -7.48
N GLY A 47 -20.04 -3.43 -7.63
CA GLY A 47 -19.98 -2.07 -8.15
C GLY A 47 -19.29 -1.13 -7.17
N LEU A 48 -19.74 -1.15 -5.91
CA LEU A 48 -19.14 -0.37 -4.83
C LEU A 48 -17.71 -0.82 -4.54
N LEU A 49 -17.43 -2.13 -4.59
CA LEU A 49 -16.08 -2.66 -4.43
C LEU A 49 -15.13 -2.13 -5.51
N THR A 50 -15.60 -2.04 -6.75
CA THR A 50 -14.82 -1.50 -7.87
C THR A 50 -14.55 -0.01 -7.71
N ALA A 51 -15.54 0.77 -7.28
CA ALA A 51 -15.39 2.19 -6.99
C ALA A 51 -14.41 2.44 -5.84
N ALA A 52 -14.51 1.67 -4.75
CA ALA A 52 -13.59 1.75 -3.62
C ALA A 52 -12.15 1.38 -4.01
N ARG A 53 -11.98 0.38 -4.88
CA ARG A 53 -10.67 0.05 -5.46
C ARG A 53 -10.07 1.22 -6.24
N GLN A 54 -10.87 1.92 -7.04
CA GLN A 54 -10.42 3.11 -7.76
C GLN A 54 -10.05 4.26 -6.82
N ARG A 55 -10.83 4.49 -5.76
CA ARG A 55 -10.51 5.49 -4.75
C ARG A 55 -9.14 5.24 -4.10
N LEU A 56 -8.83 4.00 -3.72
CA LEU A 56 -7.51 3.65 -3.20
C LEU A 56 -6.38 3.94 -4.20
N ARG A 57 -6.61 3.73 -5.50
CA ARG A 57 -5.62 4.10 -6.53
C ARG A 57 -5.41 5.61 -6.60
N LEU A 58 -6.49 6.39 -6.46
CA LEU A 58 -6.43 7.85 -6.47
C LEU A 58 -5.73 8.43 -5.23
N THR A 59 -5.64 7.70 -4.11
CA THR A 59 -4.79 8.10 -2.97
C THR A 59 -3.31 7.77 -3.16
N GLY A 60 -2.91 7.34 -4.36
CA GLY A 60 -1.54 6.94 -4.67
C GLY A 60 -1.15 5.56 -4.13
N MET A 61 -2.11 4.76 -3.66
CA MET A 61 -1.82 3.41 -3.16
C MET A 61 -1.45 2.47 -4.33
N PRO A 62 -0.32 1.74 -4.25
CA PRO A 62 0.10 0.81 -5.29
C PRO A 62 -0.91 -0.32 -5.53
N PRO A 63 -1.17 -0.72 -6.80
CA PRO A 63 -2.11 -1.80 -7.11
C PRO A 63 -1.79 -3.13 -6.42
N THR A 64 -0.51 -3.43 -6.22
CA THR A 64 -0.03 -4.64 -5.53
C THR A 64 -0.46 -4.64 -4.06
N LEU A 65 -0.34 -3.51 -3.36
CA LEU A 65 -0.81 -3.37 -1.98
C LEU A 65 -2.33 -3.42 -1.89
N ILE A 66 -3.06 -2.83 -2.85
CA ILE A 66 -4.52 -2.94 -2.90
C ILE A 66 -4.95 -4.41 -3.03
N ALA A 67 -4.31 -5.16 -3.93
CA ALA A 67 -4.55 -6.59 -4.09
C ALA A 67 -4.18 -7.39 -2.83
N GLN A 68 -3.13 -6.98 -2.10
CA GLN A 68 -2.75 -7.61 -0.83
C GLN A 68 -3.80 -7.35 0.27
N VAL A 69 -4.30 -6.14 0.42
CA VAL A 69 -5.39 -5.82 1.37
C VAL A 69 -6.62 -6.63 1.02
N GLU A 70 -6.97 -6.67 -0.27
CA GLU A 70 -8.09 -7.47 -0.75
C GLU A 70 -7.91 -8.95 -0.42
N ARG A 71 -6.75 -9.55 -0.73
CA ARG A 71 -6.48 -10.96 -0.48
C ARG A 71 -6.44 -11.30 1.02
N THR A 72 -5.79 -10.46 1.82
CA THR A 72 -5.54 -10.75 3.24
C THR A 72 -6.70 -10.35 4.15
N GLY A 73 -7.55 -9.43 3.71
CA GLY A 73 -8.60 -8.84 4.53
C GLY A 73 -8.06 -7.96 5.66
N LYS A 74 -6.79 -7.53 5.58
CA LYS A 74 -6.12 -6.75 6.62
C LYS A 74 -5.62 -5.43 6.06
N VAL A 75 -5.79 -4.37 6.85
CA VAL A 75 -5.22 -3.05 6.57
C VAL A 75 -3.68 -3.16 6.49
N GLN A 76 -3.09 -2.49 5.50
CA GLN A 76 -1.66 -2.40 5.21
C GLN A 76 -1.28 -0.93 5.07
N SER A 77 -0.63 -0.35 6.07
CA SER A 77 -0.20 1.07 6.04
C SER A 77 1.26 1.25 5.63
N ASN A 78 1.98 0.16 5.43
CA ASN A 78 3.42 0.14 5.14
C ASN A 78 3.69 -0.21 3.67
N LEU A 79 4.59 0.54 3.05
CA LEU A 79 5.11 0.28 1.71
C LEU A 79 6.63 0.19 1.77
N THR A 80 7.19 -0.93 1.32
CA THR A 80 8.62 -1.02 1.03
C THR A 80 8.90 -0.42 -0.35
N LEU A 81 9.73 0.62 -0.39
CA LEU A 81 10.32 1.14 -1.62
C LEU A 81 11.51 0.28 -2.02
N THR A 82 11.58 -0.07 -3.30
CA THR A 82 12.65 -0.89 -3.87
C THR A 82 13.34 -0.16 -5.02
N SER A 83 14.60 -0.52 -5.31
CA SER A 83 15.39 -0.02 -6.44
C SER A 83 14.84 -0.43 -7.80
#